data_AF-A0A658NMR8-F1
#
_entry.id   AF-A0A658NMR8-F1
#
_cell.length_a   1.000
_cell.length_b   1.000
_cell.length_c   1.000
_cell.angle_alpha   90.00
_cell.angle_beta   90.00
_cell.angle_gamma   90.00
#
_symmetry.space_group_name_H-M   'P 1'
#
loop_
_entity.id
_entity.type
_entity.pdbx_description
1 polymer ?
#
loop_
_entity_poly.entity_id
_entity_poly.type
_entity_poly.pdbx_seq_one_letter_code
_entity_poly.pdbx_strand_id
1 'polypeptide(L)' 'WPADKYVPGQSQPSFDKQYLRDWLSGTGWDKTPPPPALPAEVIAETQKKYLEAYELLTGTPLQLP' A
#
# COMPACT_ATOMS: atom_id res chain seq x y z
N TRP A 1 5.37 -7.76 -5.52
CA TRP A 1 6.59 -6.95 -5.49
C TRP A 1 7.06 -6.67 -6.91
N PRO A 2 7.69 -5.51 -7.19
CA PRO A 2 8.34 -5.26 -8.46
C PRO A 2 9.49 -6.24 -8.65
N ALA A 3 9.45 -7.03 -9.73
CA ALA A 3 10.48 -8.04 -10.00
C ALA A 3 11.86 -7.39 -10.23
N ASP A 4 11.88 -6.20 -10.81
CA ASP A 4 13.07 -5.38 -11.07
C ASP A 4 13.72 -4.81 -9.80
N LYS A 5 12.99 -4.77 -8.67
CA LYS A 5 13.48 -4.24 -7.39
C LYS A 5 13.58 -5.32 -6.31
N TYR A 6 13.39 -6.58 -6.68
CA TYR A 6 13.44 -7.67 -5.71
C TYR A 6 14.87 -7.94 -5.24
N VAL A 7 15.09 -7.89 -3.92
CA VAL A 7 16.38 -8.21 -3.28
C VAL A 7 16.15 -9.13 -2.08
N PRO A 8 16.62 -10.40 -2.10
CA PRO A 8 16.50 -11.29 -0.95
C PRO A 8 17.06 -10.69 0.35
N GLY A 9 16.37 -10.90 1.47
CA GLY A 9 16.82 -10.46 2.79
C GLY A 9 16.51 -9.00 3.14
N GLN A 10 15.76 -8.27 2.31
CA GLN A 10 15.34 -6.89 2.59
C GLN A 10 13.82 -6.70 2.51
N SER A 11 13.34 -5.55 2.99
CA SER A 11 11.96 -5.12 2.75
C SER A 11 11.80 -4.73 1.29
N GLN A 12 10.75 -5.23 0.64
CA GLN A 12 10.50 -5.01 -0.79
C GLN A 12 9.54 -3.84 -1.00
N PRO A 13 9.65 -3.09 -2.10
CA PRO A 13 8.64 -2.13 -2.46
C PRO A 13 7.28 -2.83 -2.57
N SER A 14 6.32 -2.37 -1.77
CA SER A 14 4.98 -2.94 -1.72
C SER A 14 4.09 -2.32 -2.79
N PHE A 15 3.41 -3.18 -3.53
CA PHE A 15 2.28 -2.83 -4.40
C PHE A 15 0.94 -3.00 -3.68
N ASP A 16 0.98 -3.31 -2.38
CA ASP A 16 -0.18 -3.60 -1.56
C ASP A 16 -0.17 -2.77 -0.25
N LYS A 17 -0.74 -3.31 0.82
CA LYS A 17 -1.08 -2.64 2.07
C LYS A 17 0.12 -2.34 2.99
N GLN A 18 1.37 -2.54 2.56
CA GLN A 18 2.52 -2.30 3.45
C GLN A 18 2.58 -0.86 3.96
N TYR A 19 2.32 0.15 3.12
CA TYR A 19 2.29 1.55 3.55
C TYR A 19 1.26 1.79 4.66
N LEU A 20 0.04 1.27 4.50
CA LEU A 20 -1.00 1.33 5.52
C LEU A 20 -0.59 0.60 6.81
N ARG A 21 0.06 -0.56 6.70
CA ARG A 21 0.54 -1.34 7.86
C ARG A 21 1.62 -0.60 8.63
N ASP A 22 2.57 0.00 7.92
CA ASP A 22 3.66 0.77 8.50
C ASP A 22 3.10 2.00 9.22
N TRP A 23 2.17 2.71 8.58
CA TRP A 23 1.47 3.84 9.20
C TRP A 23 0.73 3.42 10.48
N LEU A 24 -0.10 2.37 10.41
CA LEU A 24 -0.84 1.85 11.58
C LEU A 24 0.11 1.45 12.72
N SER A 25 1.25 0.83 12.40
CA SER A 25 2.25 0.44 13.40
C SER A 25 2.88 1.64 14.09
N GLY A 26 3.01 2.77 13.38
CA GLY A 26 3.47 4.04 13.93
C GLY A 26 2.46 4.76 14.83
N THR A 27 1.17 4.43 14.74
CA THR A 27 0.12 5.08 15.58
C THR A 27 0.08 4.60 17.03
N GLY A 28 0.78 3.50 17.36
CA GLY A 28 0.65 2.85 18.66
C GLY A 28 -0.62 1.99 18.81
N TRP A 29 -1.39 1.81 17.74
CA TRP A 29 -2.56 0.93 17.73
C TRP A 29 -2.15 -0.54 17.96
N ASP A 30 -2.78 -1.17 18.94
CA ASP A 30 -2.53 -2.56 19.36
C ASP A 30 -3.20 -3.61 18.46
N LYS A 31 -3.80 -3.18 17.34
CA LYS A 31 -4.58 -3.99 16.40
C LYS A 31 -5.94 -4.46 16.93
N THR A 32 -6.42 -3.89 18.04
CA THR A 32 -7.76 -4.14 18.56
C THR A 32 -8.79 -3.20 17.90
N PRO A 33 -9.87 -3.70 17.30
CA PRO A 33 -10.90 -2.84 16.70
C PRO A 33 -11.57 -1.91 17.74
N PRO A 34 -11.95 -0.67 17.35
CA PRO A 34 -11.77 -0.08 16.02
C PRO A 34 -10.34 0.49 15.80
N PRO A 35 -9.83 0.49 14.56
CA PRO A 35 -8.59 1.18 14.23
C PRO A 35 -8.75 2.70 14.35
N PRO A 36 -7.62 3.43 14.45
CA PRO A 36 -7.64 4.88 14.29
C PRO A 36 -8.17 5.28 12.90
N ALA A 37 -8.79 6.45 12.83
CA ALA A 37 -9.26 7.01 11.57
C ALA A 37 -8.08 7.21 10.60
N LEU A 38 -8.25 6.78 9.35
CA LEU A 38 -7.21 6.91 8.34
C LEU A 38 -7.18 8.34 7.77
N PRO A 39 -6.03 9.02 7.82
CA PRO A 39 -5.86 10.29 7.15
C PRO A 39 -6.01 10.16 5.63
N ALA A 40 -6.44 11.24 4.96
CA ALA A 40 -6.70 11.26 3.53
C ALA A 40 -5.44 10.93 2.71
N GLU A 41 -4.28 11.40 3.15
CA GLU A 41 -2.99 11.11 2.53
C GLU A 41 -2.64 9.62 2.59
N VAL A 42 -3.03 8.92 3.67
CA VAL A 42 -2.76 7.49 3.81
C VAL A 42 -3.63 6.68 2.85
N ILE A 43 -4.87 7.11 2.68
CA ILE A 43 -5.81 6.53 1.72
C ILE A 43 -5.29 6.76 0.30
N ALA A 44 -4.89 7.98 -0.04
CA ALA A 44 -4.41 8.35 -1.37
C ALA A 44 -3.14 7.60 -1.77
N GLU A 45 -2.14 7.50 -0.88
CA GLU A 45 -0.91 6.75 -1.16
C GLU A 45 -1.18 5.25 -1.30
N THR A 46 -2.05 4.68 -0.44
CA THR A 46 -2.43 3.28 -0.55
C THR A 46 -3.17 3.01 -1.87
N GLN A 47 -4.08 3.90 -2.27
CA GLN A 47 -4.81 3.80 -3.53
C GLN A 47 -3.86 3.87 -4.73
N LYS A 48 -2.90 4.81 -4.72
CA LYS A 48 -1.90 4.96 -5.77
C LYS A 48 -1.12 3.66 -6.00
N LYS A 49 -0.69 2.99 -4.92
CA LYS A 49 0.01 1.69 -5.04
C LYS A 49 -0.83 0.61 -5.70
N TYR A 50 -2.13 0.56 -5.40
CA TYR A 50 -3.04 -0.37 -6.06
C TYR A 50 -3.27 -0.04 -7.53
N LEU A 51 -3.36 1.23 -7.90
CA LEU A 51 -3.47 1.65 -9.29
C LEU A 51 -2.21 1.33 -10.09
N GLU A 52 -1.02 1.61 -9.54
CA GLU A 52 0.27 1.22 -10.13
C GLU A 52 0.34 -0.31 -10.35
N ALA A 53 -0.08 -1.09 -9.34
CA ALA A 53 -0.10 -2.54 -9.43
C ALA A 53 -1.08 -3.05 -10.50
N TYR A 54 -2.28 -2.46 -10.57
CA TYR A 54 -3.27 -2.80 -11.57
C TYR A 54 -2.71 -2.56 -12.97
N GLU A 55 -2.21 -1.36 -13.24
CA GLU A 55 -1.68 -0.99 -14.56
C GLU A 55 -0.51 -1.87 -14.99
N LEU A 56 0.39 -2.22 -14.07
CA LEU A 56 1.49 -3.15 -14.34
C LEU A 56 1.00 -4.56 -14.71
N LEU A 57 -0.10 -5.02 -14.11
CA LEU A 57 -0.63 -6.37 -14.34
C LEU A 57 -1.53 -6.45 -15.57
N THR A 58 -2.30 -5.40 -15.86
CA THR A 58 -3.28 -5.39 -16.96
C THR A 58 -2.76 -4.71 -18.21
N GLY A 59 -1.73 -3.88 -18.11
CA GLY A 59 -1.26 -3.01 -19.17
C GLY A 59 -2.20 -1.83 -19.48
N THR A 60 -3.20 -1.58 -18.63
CA THR A 60 -4.17 -0.49 -18.81
C THR A 60 -4.44 0.23 -17.49
N PRO A 61 -4.63 1.57 -17.51
CA PRO A 61 -4.99 2.30 -16.29
C PRO A 61 -6.44 1.98 -15.89
N LEU A 62 -6.68 1.84 -14.58
CA LEU A 62 -8.04 1.71 -14.05
C LEU A 62 -8.72 3.08 -14.06
N GLN A 63 -9.84 3.19 -14.77
CA GLN A 63 -10.71 4.35 -14.67
C GLN A 63 -11.65 4.17 -13.48
N LEU A 64 -11.46 5.01 -12.47
CA LEU A 64 -12.39 5.12 -11.36
C LEU A 64 -13.56 6.03 -11.77
N PRO A 65 -14.79 5.71 -11.33
CA PRO A 65 -15.98 6.51 -11.64
C PRO A 65 -15.96 7.89 -10.97
#